data_AF-A0A6L9YPE9-F1
#
_entry.id   AF-A0A6L9YPE9-F1
#
_cell.length_a   1.000
_cell.length_b   1.000
_cell.length_c   1.000
_cell.angle_alpha   90.00
_cell.angle_beta   90.00
_cell.angle_gamma   90.00
#
_symmetry.space_group_name_H-M   'P 1'
#
loop_
_entity.id
_entity.type
_entity.pdbx_description
1 polymer ?
#
loop_
_entity_poly.entity_id
_entity_poly.type
_entity_poly.pdbx_seq_one_letter_code
_entity_poly.pdbx_strand_id
1 'polypeptide(L)'
;MPKVDLAKLGIFAVLLVFLLGSSWVLADILQNQAIAAPYVQFSTGNFQWRSYRKATHPKFGSSADREIFSAVSVPNCTAVIPDQIYRFVEGIDSCLQPMTDDEIEQMLKDPFATGILSKGTFPENVDALAAAIADSQLNLESANYFLGEGSQIPTTIASREEPRNLRYVLTWGTSRTSNADILVSTAAGGNSSFLQVIAWDAQAKKYNFYELREQVGEQLGTSTKVWTWAGDSGMARAQPTMGVGCFDCHHNGVVIMKELAPPWNNWHSQRGPISPLVVPLRVTQEIFFNNLQGAEVLEQVILGGFMKYHKNWLRDRYKKQAGVINLTDVNQMLRHLTTNTTINLASTNIESNGAKTSPANRAVDGIPNDFFLWNSALKTSLGLNYNIPLITFERQEYDNYLNTHHFQLVQSDFTKPDDSPLYEQDGSTYFSFFVPVPAAEDLYMLKQMRSAKILTDKFIAAVLMVDFKNPVFSEKRSSLQQYAEQVTTGTIINGISSVPNDFAEKVRVAAANQPPCDPTNFDQCTAEQEFLQTWELPDNQWKSFVQEQIQAYLDELNTLSPREQLAQLMESSVKRREQFQSWPTISNLNEFSLLLPQSDLSH
;
A
#
# COMPACT_ATOMS: atom_id res chain seq x y z
N MET A 1 -61.16 -27.05 -27.23
CA MET A 1 -60.56 -27.18 -25.89
C MET A 1 -60.13 -28.63 -25.68
N PRO A 2 -58.84 -28.97 -25.72
CA PRO A 2 -58.41 -30.34 -25.46
C PRO A 2 -58.32 -30.58 -23.95
N LYS A 3 -58.80 -31.76 -23.53
CA LYS A 3 -58.77 -32.25 -22.15
C LYS A 3 -57.33 -32.61 -21.78
N VAL A 4 -56.82 -32.01 -20.70
CA VAL A 4 -55.56 -32.41 -20.09
C VAL A 4 -55.83 -33.56 -19.13
N ASP A 5 -55.04 -34.62 -19.30
CA ASP A 5 -55.16 -35.91 -18.63
C ASP A 5 -54.72 -35.81 -17.16
N LEU A 6 -55.66 -36.06 -16.22
CA LEU A 6 -55.45 -35.93 -14.77
C LEU A 6 -54.34 -36.86 -14.23
N ALA A 7 -53.97 -37.91 -14.97
CA ALA A 7 -52.93 -38.84 -14.58
C ALA A 7 -51.51 -38.21 -14.57
N LYS A 8 -51.29 -37.13 -15.33
CA LYS A 8 -49.96 -36.46 -15.40
C LYS A 8 -49.71 -35.44 -14.28
N LEU A 9 -50.75 -34.97 -13.59
CA LEU A 9 -50.58 -34.06 -12.44
C LEU A 9 -50.16 -34.82 -11.17
N GLY A 10 -50.57 -36.09 -11.01
CA GLY A 10 -50.22 -36.89 -9.82
C GLY A 10 -48.74 -37.24 -9.73
N ILE A 11 -48.08 -37.48 -10.87
CA ILE A 11 -46.65 -37.86 -10.92
C ILE A 11 -45.75 -36.64 -10.64
N PHE A 12 -46.15 -35.44 -11.05
CA PHE A 12 -45.41 -34.21 -10.76
C PHE A 12 -45.50 -33.78 -9.29
N ALA A 13 -46.62 -34.03 -8.62
CA ALA A 13 -46.78 -33.71 -7.19
C ALA A 13 -45.98 -34.66 -6.28
N VAL A 14 -45.85 -35.94 -6.63
CA VAL A 14 -45.07 -36.91 -5.82
C VAL A 14 -43.55 -36.71 -5.99
N LEU A 15 -43.08 -36.30 -7.17
CA LEU A 15 -41.65 -35.97 -7.38
C LEU A 15 -41.24 -34.67 -6.65
N LEU A 16 -42.13 -33.68 -6.56
CA LEU A 16 -41.83 -32.42 -5.86
C LEU A 16 -41.73 -32.62 -4.33
N VAL A 17 -42.53 -33.53 -3.76
CA VAL A 17 -42.48 -33.85 -2.32
C VAL A 17 -41.23 -34.67 -1.96
N PHE A 18 -40.73 -35.53 -2.86
CA PHE A 18 -39.46 -36.24 -2.64
C PHE A 18 -38.22 -35.35 -2.80
N LEU A 19 -38.27 -34.33 -3.65
CA LEU A 19 -37.16 -33.37 -3.85
C LEU A 19 -37.11 -32.28 -2.77
N LEU A 20 -38.24 -31.94 -2.14
CA LEU A 20 -38.31 -30.96 -1.06
C LEU A 20 -38.20 -31.57 0.35
N GLY A 21 -38.52 -32.86 0.53
CA GLY A 21 -38.50 -33.54 1.82
C GLY A 21 -37.18 -34.20 2.22
N SER A 22 -36.23 -34.35 1.29
CA SER A 22 -34.95 -35.06 1.54
C SER A 22 -33.74 -34.13 1.75
N SER A 23 -33.89 -32.83 1.52
CA SER A 23 -32.82 -31.83 1.65
C SER A 23 -32.74 -31.17 3.03
N TRP A 24 -33.78 -31.25 3.86
CA TRP A 24 -33.81 -30.63 5.18
C TRP A 24 -33.42 -31.58 6.33
N VAL A 25 -33.71 -32.88 6.21
CA VAL A 25 -33.46 -33.84 7.31
C VAL A 25 -32.02 -34.42 7.28
N LEU A 26 -31.35 -34.40 6.12
CA LEU A 26 -29.94 -34.82 6.03
C LEU A 26 -28.94 -33.70 6.34
N ALA A 27 -29.35 -32.42 6.29
CA ALA A 27 -28.53 -31.28 6.68
C ALA A 27 -28.41 -31.17 8.22
N ASP A 28 -29.51 -31.42 8.95
CA ASP A 28 -29.55 -31.30 10.42
C ASP A 28 -28.86 -32.47 11.16
N ILE A 29 -28.73 -33.64 10.53
CA ILE A 29 -28.11 -34.82 11.16
C ILE A 29 -26.57 -34.81 10.97
N LEU A 30 -26.04 -34.12 9.95
CA LEU A 30 -24.60 -33.96 9.74
C LEU A 30 -24.01 -32.70 10.39
N GLN A 31 -24.84 -31.74 10.85
CA GLN A 31 -24.37 -30.54 11.57
C GLN A 31 -24.16 -30.74 13.08
N ASN A 32 -24.66 -31.83 13.69
CA ASN A 32 -24.69 -31.99 15.15
C ASN A 32 -23.67 -32.98 15.75
N GLN A 33 -22.60 -33.34 15.03
CA GLN A 33 -21.49 -34.10 15.60
C GLN A 33 -20.10 -33.50 15.31
N ALA A 34 -20.01 -32.17 15.19
CA ALA A 34 -18.76 -31.48 15.45
C ALA A 34 -18.57 -31.44 16.97
N ILE A 35 -17.87 -32.45 17.50
CA ILE A 35 -17.34 -32.47 18.85
C ILE A 35 -16.73 -31.10 19.12
N ALA A 36 -17.22 -30.42 20.15
CA ALA A 36 -16.72 -29.15 20.65
C ALA A 36 -15.24 -29.31 21.03
N ALA A 37 -14.35 -29.17 20.04
CA ALA A 37 -12.95 -28.96 20.29
C ALA A 37 -12.84 -27.58 20.96
N PRO A 38 -12.09 -27.45 22.06
CA PRO A 38 -11.88 -26.15 22.70
C PRO A 38 -11.33 -25.17 21.65
N TYR A 39 -12.06 -24.07 21.47
CA TYR A 39 -11.73 -23.01 20.53
C TYR A 39 -10.32 -22.47 20.82
N VAL A 40 -9.37 -22.81 19.95
CA VAL A 40 -8.03 -22.20 20.01
C VAL A 40 -8.21 -20.74 19.61
N GLN A 41 -7.88 -19.86 20.56
CA GLN A 41 -7.80 -18.43 20.33
C GLN A 41 -6.78 -18.20 19.22
N PHE A 42 -7.24 -17.76 18.04
CA PHE A 42 -6.35 -17.49 16.91
C PHE A 42 -5.36 -16.40 17.31
N SER A 43 -4.07 -16.66 17.09
CA SER A 43 -3.07 -15.60 16.99
C SER A 43 -3.34 -14.84 15.68
N THR A 44 -4.33 -13.94 15.69
CA THR A 44 -4.40 -12.89 14.69
C THR A 44 -3.13 -12.07 14.90
N GLY A 45 -2.13 -12.27 14.04
CA GLY A 45 -0.74 -11.83 14.25
C GLY A 45 -0.68 -10.50 14.98
N ASN A 46 -0.29 -10.55 16.25
CA ASN A 46 -0.23 -9.36 17.08
C ASN A 46 0.89 -8.48 16.48
N PHE A 47 0.51 -7.37 15.84
CA PHE A 47 1.45 -6.45 15.18
C PHE A 47 2.54 -5.99 16.16
N GLN A 48 2.18 -5.84 17.44
CA GLN A 48 3.12 -5.55 18.53
C GLN A 48 4.21 -6.63 18.68
N TRP A 49 3.86 -7.91 18.48
CA TRP A 49 4.83 -9.01 18.47
C TRP A 49 5.72 -9.01 17.23
N ARG A 50 5.33 -8.37 16.12
CA ARG A 50 6.15 -8.26 14.91
C ARG A 50 7.14 -7.10 14.99
N SER A 51 6.76 -5.93 15.51
CA SER A 51 7.76 -4.89 15.83
C SER A 51 8.79 -5.40 16.83
N TYR A 52 8.32 -6.15 17.85
CA TYR A 52 9.17 -6.83 18.82
C TYR A 52 10.06 -7.93 18.20
N ARG A 53 9.51 -8.81 17.34
CA ARG A 53 10.29 -9.87 16.68
C ARG A 53 11.20 -9.36 15.55
N LYS A 54 10.82 -8.33 14.80
CA LYS A 54 11.69 -7.70 13.80
C LYS A 54 12.90 -7.03 14.47
N ALA A 55 12.75 -6.56 15.71
CA ALA A 55 13.84 -6.05 16.53
C ALA A 55 14.69 -7.13 17.24
N THR A 56 14.16 -8.34 17.46
CA THR A 56 14.82 -9.38 18.30
C THR A 56 15.14 -10.69 17.58
N HIS A 57 14.65 -10.91 16.35
CA HIS A 57 14.85 -12.14 15.60
C HIS A 57 16.12 -12.03 14.74
N PRO A 58 17.03 -13.03 14.78
CA PRO A 58 18.34 -12.97 14.12
C PRO A 58 18.29 -12.66 12.61
N LYS A 59 17.22 -13.09 11.94
CA LYS A 59 17.02 -12.92 10.49
C LYS A 59 16.69 -11.49 10.04
N PHE A 60 16.19 -10.63 10.93
CA PHE A 60 15.80 -9.25 10.61
C PHE A 60 16.75 -8.20 11.24
N GLY A 61 17.71 -8.65 12.06
CA GLY A 61 18.64 -7.80 12.81
C GLY A 61 19.99 -7.57 12.13
N SER A 62 20.05 -7.37 10.80
CA SER A 62 21.32 -7.21 10.08
C SER A 62 21.43 -5.93 9.24
N SER A 63 20.86 -4.81 9.67
CA SER A 63 21.32 -3.50 9.19
C SER A 63 22.36 -2.95 10.18
N ALA A 64 23.61 -2.78 9.73
CA ALA A 64 24.71 -2.28 10.55
C ALA A 64 24.47 -0.86 11.14
N ASP A 65 23.46 -0.13 10.65
CA ASP A 65 23.07 1.20 11.13
C ASP A 65 21.86 1.23 12.08
N ARG A 66 21.27 0.06 12.41
CA ARG A 66 20.38 -0.03 13.57
C ARG A 66 21.24 -0.42 14.75
N GLU A 67 21.77 0.58 15.46
CA GLU A 67 22.24 0.37 16.83
C GLU A 67 21.17 -0.45 17.55
N ILE A 68 21.53 -1.69 17.84
CA ILE A 68 20.78 -2.60 18.66
C ILE A 68 20.53 -1.83 19.94
N PHE A 69 19.26 -1.54 20.23
CA PHE A 69 18.82 -1.10 21.55
C PHE A 69 19.29 -2.17 22.55
N SER A 70 20.51 -1.97 23.07
CA SER A 70 21.03 -2.65 24.24
C SER A 70 19.95 -2.54 25.30
N ALA A 71 19.49 -3.67 25.86
CA ALA A 71 18.42 -3.76 26.86
C ALA A 71 18.14 -2.42 27.53
N VAL A 72 17.32 -1.60 26.87
CA VAL A 72 16.99 -0.27 27.37
C VAL A 72 16.26 -0.60 28.64
N SER A 73 16.77 -0.14 29.77
CA SER A 73 16.02 -0.14 31.03
C SER A 73 14.63 0.33 30.68
N VAL A 74 13.64 -0.58 30.69
CA VAL A 74 12.26 -0.23 30.34
C VAL A 74 11.96 0.98 31.21
N PRO A 75 11.72 2.16 30.62
CA PRO A 75 11.51 3.35 31.41
C PRO A 75 10.40 3.04 32.40
N ASN A 76 10.56 3.49 33.65
CA ASN A 76 9.55 3.26 34.68
C ASN A 76 8.32 4.13 34.36
N CYS A 77 7.53 3.69 33.38
CA CYS A 77 6.35 4.39 32.90
C CYS A 77 5.26 4.32 33.97
N THR A 78 4.56 5.43 34.16
CA THR A 78 3.38 5.45 35.02
C THR A 78 2.31 4.52 34.44
N ALA A 79 1.64 3.78 35.30
CA ALA A 79 0.52 2.95 34.92
C ALA A 79 -0.58 3.80 34.27
N VAL A 80 -1.26 3.24 33.26
CA VAL A 80 -2.36 3.93 32.59
C VAL A 80 -3.67 3.73 33.36
N ILE A 81 -4.56 4.71 33.23
CA ILE A 81 -5.90 4.73 33.80
C ILE A 81 -6.89 4.55 32.63
N PRO A 82 -7.97 3.78 32.79
CA PRO A 82 -9.03 3.69 31.79
C PRO A 82 -9.67 5.05 31.46
N ASP A 83 -10.43 5.06 30.36
CA ASP A 83 -11.31 6.17 29.98
C ASP A 83 -10.63 7.53 29.78
N GLN A 84 -9.36 7.52 29.32
CA GLN A 84 -8.59 8.71 28.99
C GLN A 84 -7.95 8.59 27.61
N ILE A 85 -7.73 9.75 26.97
CA ILE A 85 -6.95 9.82 25.73
C ILE A 85 -5.48 10.00 26.10
N TYR A 86 -4.65 9.12 25.55
CA TYR A 86 -3.20 9.18 25.73
C TYR A 86 -2.53 9.68 24.46
N ARG A 87 -1.30 10.17 24.60
CA ARG A 87 -0.36 10.43 23.53
C ARG A 87 0.75 9.39 23.59
N PHE A 88 1.10 8.86 22.42
CA PHE A 88 2.33 8.09 22.23
C PHE A 88 2.77 8.18 20.77
N VAL A 89 3.71 9.08 20.48
CA VAL A 89 4.32 9.24 19.17
C VAL A 89 5.64 8.47 19.14
N GLU A 90 5.66 7.35 18.44
CA GLU A 90 6.85 6.50 18.35
C GLU A 90 8.05 7.25 17.76
N GLY A 91 9.22 7.10 18.39
CA GLY A 91 10.43 7.85 18.07
C GLY A 91 10.55 9.22 18.76
N ILE A 92 9.49 9.69 19.43
CA ILE A 92 9.51 10.90 20.27
C ILE A 92 9.27 10.54 21.74
N ASP A 93 8.18 9.81 22.02
CA ASP A 93 7.73 9.56 23.38
C ASP A 93 8.28 8.23 23.90
N SER A 94 8.80 8.23 25.13
CA SER A 94 9.35 7.03 25.80
C SER A 94 8.32 6.26 26.61
N CYS A 95 7.20 6.90 26.98
CA CYS A 95 6.08 6.35 27.72
C CYS A 95 4.78 6.98 27.22
N LEU A 96 3.64 6.32 27.46
CA LEU A 96 2.33 6.94 27.24
C LEU A 96 2.15 8.13 28.18
N GLN A 97 1.66 9.24 27.64
CA GLN A 97 1.37 10.45 28.40
C GLN A 97 -0.14 10.75 28.32
N PRO A 98 -0.85 10.93 29.44
CA PRO A 98 -2.25 11.35 29.37
C PRO A 98 -2.31 12.74 28.72
N MET A 99 -3.20 12.91 27.73
CA MET A 99 -3.39 14.21 27.11
C MET A 99 -4.25 15.09 28.02
N THR A 100 -3.83 16.35 28.17
CA THR A 100 -4.62 17.38 28.86
C THR A 100 -5.83 17.79 28.02
N ASP A 101 -6.86 18.34 28.67
CA ASP A 101 -8.05 18.86 27.97
C ASP A 101 -7.66 19.92 26.93
N ASP A 102 -6.69 20.78 27.24
CA ASP A 102 -6.16 21.79 26.33
C ASP A 102 -5.49 21.16 25.09
N GLU A 103 -4.70 20.09 25.27
CA GLU A 103 -4.09 19.37 24.15
C GLU A 103 -5.16 18.71 23.27
N ILE A 104 -6.16 18.07 23.88
CA ILE A 104 -7.28 17.44 23.17
C ILE A 104 -8.04 18.49 22.35
N GLU A 105 -8.42 19.61 22.96
CA GLU A 105 -9.18 20.68 22.29
C GLU A 105 -8.38 21.32 21.14
N GLN A 106 -7.06 21.48 21.30
CA GLN A 106 -6.22 22.12 20.29
C GLN A 106 -5.87 21.19 19.13
N MET A 107 -5.60 19.91 19.42
CA MET A 107 -4.99 18.98 18.46
C MET A 107 -5.98 18.01 17.82
N LEU A 108 -7.07 17.65 18.52
CA LEU A 108 -7.93 16.54 18.13
C LEU A 108 -9.33 17.02 17.75
N LYS A 109 -9.47 17.55 16.53
CA LYS A 109 -10.76 18.10 16.02
C LYS A 109 -11.38 17.27 14.91
N ASP A 110 -10.85 16.08 14.70
CA ASP A 110 -11.42 15.09 13.80
C ASP A 110 -12.66 14.41 14.43
N PRO A 111 -13.52 13.78 13.62
CA PRO A 111 -14.76 13.17 14.11
C PRO A 111 -14.56 11.99 15.07
N PHE A 112 -13.42 11.29 15.01
CA PHE A 112 -13.18 10.18 15.94
C PHE A 112 -12.93 10.70 17.35
N ALA A 113 -12.05 11.68 17.50
CA ALA A 113 -11.82 12.29 18.81
C ALA A 113 -13.07 13.02 19.33
N THR A 114 -13.62 13.93 18.54
CA THR A 114 -14.70 14.82 19.02
C THR A 114 -16.05 14.13 19.17
N GLY A 115 -16.35 13.16 18.31
CA GLY A 115 -17.61 12.42 18.31
C GLY A 115 -17.62 11.22 19.24
N ILE A 116 -16.46 10.62 19.53
CA ILE A 116 -16.35 9.35 20.27
C ILE A 116 -15.57 9.52 21.57
N LEU A 117 -14.26 9.77 21.46
CA LEU A 117 -13.36 9.73 22.64
C LEU A 117 -13.68 10.85 23.64
N SER A 118 -13.87 12.09 23.17
CA SER A 118 -14.23 13.23 24.02
C SER A 118 -15.66 13.14 24.59
N LYS A 119 -16.47 12.18 24.15
CA LYS A 119 -17.78 11.85 24.75
C LYS A 119 -17.69 10.78 25.82
N GLY A 120 -16.48 10.35 26.19
CA GLY A 120 -16.25 9.31 27.19
C GLY A 120 -16.51 7.90 26.67
N THR A 121 -16.46 7.67 25.36
CA THR A 121 -16.65 6.35 24.76
C THR A 121 -15.30 5.82 24.24
N PHE A 122 -14.82 4.71 24.81
CA PHE A 122 -13.52 4.12 24.50
C PHE A 122 -13.68 2.69 23.97
N PRO A 123 -14.01 2.51 22.68
CA PRO A 123 -14.27 1.19 22.12
C PRO A 123 -13.01 0.33 22.07
N GLU A 124 -13.06 -0.90 22.57
CA GLU A 124 -11.90 -1.79 22.66
C GLU A 124 -11.85 -2.90 21.60
N ASN A 125 -12.83 -2.93 20.70
CA ASN A 125 -12.92 -3.86 19.58
C ASN A 125 -13.71 -3.21 18.42
N VAL A 126 -13.66 -3.83 17.25
CA VAL A 126 -14.25 -3.29 16.03
C VAL A 126 -15.78 -3.16 16.09
N ASP A 127 -16.47 -4.08 16.77
CA ASP A 127 -17.93 -4.03 16.92
C ASP A 127 -18.34 -2.84 17.80
N ALA A 128 -17.65 -2.65 18.93
CA ALA A 128 -17.84 -1.51 19.83
C ALA A 128 -17.52 -0.18 19.13
N LEU A 129 -16.48 -0.14 18.28
CA LEU A 129 -16.12 1.04 17.51
C LEU A 129 -17.21 1.38 16.48
N ALA A 130 -17.67 0.38 15.73
CA ALA A 130 -18.74 0.57 14.75
C ALA A 130 -20.05 1.02 15.41
N ALA A 131 -20.40 0.45 16.57
CA ALA A 131 -21.55 0.87 17.36
C ALA A 131 -21.41 2.31 17.86
N ALA A 132 -20.25 2.67 18.42
CA ALA A 132 -19.98 4.02 18.89
C ALA A 132 -20.11 5.06 17.76
N ILE A 133 -19.61 4.75 16.56
CA ILE A 133 -19.76 5.64 15.40
C ILE A 133 -21.23 5.72 14.95
N ALA A 134 -21.96 4.62 14.94
CA ALA A 134 -23.39 4.63 14.60
C ALA A 134 -24.20 5.52 15.57
N ASP A 135 -23.84 5.51 16.85
CA ASP A 135 -24.51 6.28 17.90
C ASP A 135 -24.05 7.77 17.97
N SER A 136 -22.93 8.11 17.33
CA SER A 136 -22.23 9.40 17.46
C SER A 136 -22.91 10.63 16.82
N GLN A 137 -24.11 10.50 16.26
CA GLN A 137 -24.82 11.57 15.51
C GLN A 137 -24.01 12.22 14.36
N LEU A 138 -22.86 11.65 13.98
CA LEU A 138 -22.01 12.17 12.90
C LEU A 138 -22.64 12.03 11.51
N ASN A 139 -23.70 11.21 11.37
CA ASN A 139 -24.42 10.94 10.11
C ASN A 139 -23.50 10.51 8.96
N LEU A 140 -22.58 9.59 9.24
CA LEU A 140 -21.63 9.07 8.25
C LEU A 140 -22.13 7.75 7.67
N GLU A 141 -21.91 7.57 6.38
CA GLU A 141 -22.14 6.29 5.71
C GLU A 141 -20.94 5.37 5.89
N SER A 142 -21.19 4.10 6.19
CA SER A 142 -20.13 3.09 6.34
C SER A 142 -19.92 2.23 5.10
N ALA A 143 -18.68 1.77 4.90
CA ALA A 143 -18.32 0.72 3.95
C ALA A 143 -17.25 -0.20 4.56
N ASN A 144 -17.32 -1.50 4.21
CA ASN A 144 -16.41 -2.52 4.71
C ASN A 144 -15.62 -3.11 3.55
N TYR A 145 -14.31 -3.20 3.71
CA TYR A 145 -13.41 -3.79 2.72
C TYR A 145 -12.58 -4.88 3.38
N PHE A 146 -12.14 -5.82 2.58
CA PHE A 146 -11.44 -7.00 3.07
C PHE A 146 -10.28 -7.35 2.18
N LEU A 147 -9.17 -7.71 2.80
CA LEU A 147 -7.99 -8.20 2.11
C LEU A 147 -7.44 -9.43 2.84
N GLY A 148 -6.71 -10.24 2.11
CA GLY A 148 -5.96 -11.35 2.67
C GLY A 148 -4.99 -11.91 1.65
N GLU A 149 -3.70 -11.85 1.93
CA GLU A 149 -2.69 -12.39 1.01
C GLU A 149 -2.78 -13.92 0.89
N GLY A 150 -3.26 -14.58 1.94
CA GLY A 150 -3.57 -16.02 1.92
C GLY A 150 -4.99 -16.34 1.45
N SER A 151 -5.80 -15.34 1.07
CA SER A 151 -7.21 -15.53 0.74
C SER A 151 -7.43 -16.16 -0.64
N GLN A 152 -6.43 -16.17 -1.51
CA GLN A 152 -6.48 -16.83 -2.81
C GLN A 152 -5.81 -18.23 -2.81
N ILE A 153 -5.25 -18.65 -1.67
CA ILE A 153 -4.64 -19.97 -1.49
C ILE A 153 -5.75 -21.03 -1.30
N PRO A 154 -5.84 -22.07 -2.15
CA PRO A 154 -6.89 -23.07 -2.08
C PRO A 154 -6.90 -23.85 -0.75
N THR A 155 -8.08 -24.34 -0.34
CA THR A 155 -8.21 -25.16 0.87
C THR A 155 -7.54 -26.53 0.77
N THR A 156 -7.19 -26.96 -0.44
CA THR A 156 -6.39 -28.18 -0.68
C THR A 156 -4.92 -28.00 -0.33
N ILE A 157 -4.45 -26.76 -0.21
CA ILE A 157 -3.07 -26.42 0.18
C ILE A 157 -2.99 -26.13 1.67
N ALA A 158 -3.88 -25.27 2.17
CA ALA A 158 -3.96 -24.90 3.58
C ALA A 158 -5.41 -24.95 4.05
N SER A 159 -5.69 -25.36 5.29
CA SER A 159 -7.07 -25.28 5.83
C SER A 159 -7.56 -23.83 5.83
N ARG A 160 -8.86 -23.58 5.63
CA ARG A 160 -9.45 -22.22 5.74
C ARG A 160 -9.22 -21.59 7.12
N GLU A 161 -8.91 -22.40 8.12
CA GLU A 161 -8.59 -21.97 9.48
C GLU A 161 -7.09 -21.64 9.67
N GLU A 162 -6.21 -21.95 8.71
CA GLU A 162 -4.81 -21.51 8.77
C GLU A 162 -4.69 -19.98 8.67
N PRO A 163 -3.62 -19.36 9.19
CA PRO A 163 -3.33 -17.95 9.01
C PRO A 163 -3.43 -17.51 7.53
N ARG A 164 -4.44 -16.69 7.23
CA ARG A 164 -4.69 -16.12 5.89
C ARG A 164 -4.27 -14.66 5.74
N ASN A 165 -3.68 -14.07 6.78
CA ASN A 165 -3.28 -12.65 6.86
C ASN A 165 -4.43 -11.69 6.52
N LEU A 166 -5.58 -11.92 7.15
CA LEU A 166 -6.82 -11.20 6.87
C LEU A 166 -6.86 -9.85 7.58
N ARG A 167 -7.35 -8.83 6.87
CA ARG A 167 -7.67 -7.52 7.46
C ARG A 167 -8.97 -6.99 6.93
N TYR A 168 -9.68 -6.30 7.84
CA TYR A 168 -10.67 -5.33 7.42
C TYR A 168 -10.05 -3.96 7.28
N VAL A 169 -10.53 -3.25 6.27
CA VAL A 169 -10.51 -1.79 6.26
C VAL A 169 -11.95 -1.32 6.31
N LEU A 170 -12.31 -0.56 7.34
CA LEU A 170 -13.66 0.01 7.49
C LEU A 170 -13.57 1.52 7.31
N THR A 171 -14.54 2.10 6.63
CA THR A 171 -14.58 3.55 6.41
C THR A 171 -15.92 4.12 6.80
N TRP A 172 -15.90 5.36 7.29
CA TRP A 172 -17.08 6.19 7.52
C TRP A 172 -16.83 7.56 6.91
N GLY A 173 -17.76 8.05 6.10
CA GLY A 173 -17.65 9.36 5.48
C GLY A 173 -18.98 9.89 4.98
N THR A 174 -18.98 11.11 4.46
CA THR A 174 -20.16 11.71 3.82
C THR A 174 -20.60 11.01 2.52
N SER A 175 -19.79 10.10 1.99
CA SER A 175 -20.11 9.28 0.82
C SER A 175 -19.28 8.00 0.84
N ARG A 176 -19.93 6.84 0.63
CA ARG A 176 -19.26 5.53 0.55
C ARG A 176 -18.17 5.41 -0.52
N THR A 177 -18.16 6.27 -1.53
CA THR A 177 -17.39 6.05 -2.77
C THR A 177 -16.28 7.06 -3.01
N SER A 178 -16.19 8.13 -2.22
CA SER A 178 -15.34 9.27 -2.58
C SER A 178 -14.49 9.84 -1.46
N ASN A 179 -14.90 9.72 -0.20
CA ASN A 179 -14.16 10.25 0.93
C ASN A 179 -14.48 9.46 2.19
N ALA A 180 -13.47 9.25 3.03
CA ALA A 180 -13.64 8.76 4.38
C ALA A 180 -13.13 9.81 5.37
N ASP A 181 -13.94 10.09 6.37
CA ASP A 181 -13.60 10.98 7.48
C ASP A 181 -13.03 10.19 8.67
N ILE A 182 -13.39 8.90 8.78
CA ILE A 182 -12.78 7.92 9.68
C ILE A 182 -12.45 6.66 8.87
N LEU A 183 -11.22 6.16 9.00
CA LEU A 183 -10.78 4.88 8.44
C LEU A 183 -10.22 4.01 9.56
N VAL A 184 -10.49 2.72 9.51
CA VAL A 184 -10.05 1.75 10.50
C VAL A 184 -9.34 0.60 9.79
N SER A 185 -8.16 0.24 10.28
CA SER A 185 -7.50 -1.03 9.95
C SER A 185 -7.57 -1.94 11.17
N THR A 186 -8.05 -3.17 10.96
CA THR A 186 -8.20 -4.14 12.05
C THR A 186 -8.10 -5.58 11.55
N ALA A 187 -7.77 -6.51 12.44
CA ALA A 187 -7.78 -7.92 12.10
C ALA A 187 -9.22 -8.46 12.04
N ALA A 188 -9.44 -9.44 11.17
CA ALA A 188 -10.70 -10.18 11.13
C ALA A 188 -10.71 -11.33 12.14
N GLY A 189 -11.90 -11.74 12.62
CA GLY A 189 -12.07 -12.90 13.51
C GLY A 189 -12.41 -12.58 14.97
N GLY A 190 -12.84 -11.36 15.28
CA GLY A 190 -13.30 -10.93 16.60
C GLY A 190 -12.21 -10.86 17.70
N ASN A 191 -12.43 -10.02 18.71
CA ASN A 191 -11.52 -9.78 19.85
C ASN A 191 -10.06 -9.46 19.48
N SER A 192 -9.83 -8.81 18.34
CA SER A 192 -8.48 -8.30 18.04
C SER A 192 -8.15 -7.10 18.92
N SER A 193 -6.96 -7.12 19.54
CA SER A 193 -6.36 -5.92 20.15
C SER A 193 -5.78 -4.96 19.10
N PHE A 194 -5.72 -5.37 17.82
CA PHE A 194 -5.23 -4.53 16.74
C PHE A 194 -6.36 -3.67 16.17
N LEU A 195 -6.41 -2.42 16.63
CA LEU A 195 -7.28 -1.38 16.12
C LEU A 195 -6.46 -0.12 15.88
N GLN A 196 -6.39 0.31 14.63
CA GLN A 196 -5.76 1.55 14.22
C GLN A 196 -6.77 2.40 13.47
N VAL A 197 -6.87 3.68 13.85
CA VAL A 197 -7.84 4.63 13.29
C VAL A 197 -7.10 5.80 12.67
N ILE A 198 -7.52 6.20 11.48
CA ILE A 198 -7.07 7.42 10.81
C ILE A 198 -8.29 8.30 10.63
N ALA A 199 -8.26 9.52 11.14
CA ALA A 199 -9.40 10.42 11.08
C ALA A 199 -9.00 11.78 10.49
N TRP A 200 -9.85 12.32 9.62
CA TRP A 200 -9.60 13.59 8.95
C TRP A 200 -10.04 14.77 9.83
N ASP A 201 -9.08 15.62 10.19
CA ASP A 201 -9.33 16.91 10.81
C ASP A 201 -9.55 17.98 9.73
N ALA A 202 -10.81 18.41 9.57
CA ALA A 202 -11.16 19.41 8.56
C ALA A 202 -10.63 20.82 8.88
N GLN A 203 -10.41 21.14 10.16
CA GLN A 203 -9.88 22.43 10.58
C GLN A 203 -8.37 22.50 10.35
N ALA A 204 -7.63 21.48 10.81
CA ALA A 204 -6.19 21.38 10.63
C ALA A 204 -5.79 20.98 9.19
N LYS A 205 -6.71 20.37 8.44
CA LYS A 205 -6.52 19.84 7.08
C LYS A 205 -5.44 18.75 7.02
N LYS A 206 -5.46 17.89 8.03
CA LYS A 206 -4.54 16.78 8.23
C LYS A 206 -5.31 15.55 8.71
N TYR A 207 -4.68 14.40 8.66
CA TYR A 207 -5.12 13.21 9.35
C TYR A 207 -4.48 13.11 10.72
N ASN A 208 -5.26 12.71 11.72
CA ASN A 208 -4.80 12.21 13.01
C ASN A 208 -4.78 10.68 12.97
N PHE A 209 -3.75 10.11 13.59
CA PHE A 209 -3.52 8.67 13.67
C PHE A 209 -3.73 8.22 15.11
N TYR A 210 -4.46 7.14 15.31
CA TYR A 210 -4.78 6.58 16.61
C TYR A 210 -4.54 5.07 16.63
N GLU A 211 -4.19 4.57 17.81
CA GLU A 211 -4.00 3.14 18.04
C GLU A 211 -4.59 2.75 19.40
N LEU A 212 -5.28 1.62 19.45
CA LEU A 212 -5.66 0.99 20.70
C LEU A 212 -4.46 0.19 21.23
N ARG A 213 -3.99 0.52 22.43
CA ARG A 213 -2.82 -0.11 23.04
C ARG A 213 -3.18 -0.77 24.35
N GLU A 214 -2.69 -1.99 24.54
CA GLU A 214 -2.67 -2.65 25.85
C GLU A 214 -1.40 -2.26 26.60
N GLN A 215 -1.55 -1.82 27.86
CA GLN A 215 -0.47 -1.33 28.72
C GLN A 215 -0.65 -1.79 30.16
N VAL A 216 0.39 -1.64 31.00
CA VAL A 216 0.31 -1.95 32.43
C VAL A 216 -0.71 -1.02 33.12
N GLY A 217 -1.69 -1.61 33.78
CA GLY A 217 -2.73 -0.89 34.52
C GLY A 217 -2.30 -0.53 35.95
N GLU A 218 -3.10 0.30 36.63
CA GLU A 218 -2.82 0.78 37.99
C GLU A 218 -2.65 -0.34 39.02
N GLN A 219 -3.36 -1.45 38.84
CA GLN A 219 -3.23 -2.62 39.69
C GLN A 219 -2.09 -3.51 39.20
N LEU A 220 -1.18 -3.85 40.11
CA LEU A 220 -0.05 -4.72 39.82
C LEU A 220 -0.52 -6.04 39.18
N GLY A 221 -0.01 -6.35 38.00
CA GLY A 221 -0.37 -7.56 37.25
C GLY A 221 -1.61 -7.44 36.36
N THR A 222 -2.20 -6.24 36.23
CA THR A 222 -3.29 -5.98 35.28
C THR A 222 -2.81 -5.29 34.02
N SER A 223 -3.50 -5.54 32.90
CA SER A 223 -3.38 -4.74 31.69
C SER A 223 -4.63 -3.88 31.49
N THR A 224 -4.45 -2.74 30.84
CA THR A 224 -5.53 -1.80 30.51
C THR A 224 -5.37 -1.39 29.06
N LYS A 225 -6.47 -1.37 28.32
CA LYS A 225 -6.50 -0.89 26.95
C LYS A 225 -6.82 0.60 26.95
N VAL A 226 -6.04 1.38 26.21
CA VAL A 226 -6.21 2.82 26.09
C VAL A 226 -6.03 3.25 24.64
N TRP A 227 -6.76 4.30 24.25
CA TRP A 227 -6.59 4.93 22.95
C TRP A 227 -5.44 5.93 23.01
N THR A 228 -4.48 5.76 22.11
CA THR A 228 -3.36 6.70 21.95
C THR A 228 -3.47 7.47 20.65
N TRP A 229 -3.33 8.80 20.70
CA TRP A 229 -2.97 9.60 19.56
C TRP A 229 -1.49 9.38 19.22
N ALA A 230 -1.25 8.87 18.01
CA ALA A 230 0.04 8.42 17.51
C ALA A 230 0.71 9.44 16.57
N GLY A 231 0.10 10.61 16.36
CA GLY A 231 0.64 11.72 15.57
C GLY A 231 -0.34 12.25 14.51
N ASP A 232 0.11 13.27 13.78
CA ASP A 232 -0.62 13.86 12.64
C ASP A 232 0.16 13.76 11.32
N SER A 233 -0.50 14.03 10.19
CA SER A 233 0.12 13.99 8.84
C SER A 233 1.44 14.75 8.70
N GLY A 234 1.60 15.85 9.45
CA GLY A 234 2.80 16.69 9.42
C GLY A 234 4.02 16.03 10.05
N MET A 235 3.83 15.03 10.91
CA MET A 235 4.90 14.32 11.59
C MET A 235 5.52 13.22 10.74
N ALA A 236 4.84 12.73 9.70
CA ALA A 236 5.30 11.56 8.91
C ALA A 236 6.69 11.67 8.28
N ARG A 237 7.15 12.92 8.04
CA ARG A 237 8.42 13.20 7.36
C ARG A 237 9.48 13.80 8.28
N ALA A 238 9.19 13.94 9.57
CA ALA A 238 10.17 14.44 10.54
C ALA A 238 11.11 13.30 10.95
N GLN A 239 12.40 13.62 11.13
CA GLN A 239 13.44 12.63 11.43
C GLN A 239 13.16 11.67 12.62
N PRO A 240 12.55 12.09 13.76
CA PRO A 240 12.29 11.12 14.83
C PRO A 240 11.18 10.13 14.49
N THR A 241 10.26 10.49 13.58
CA THR A 241 9.00 9.77 13.33
C THR A 241 8.95 9.10 11.97
N MET A 242 9.85 9.44 11.04
CA MET A 242 9.89 8.86 9.70
C MET A 242 10.27 7.37 9.76
N GLY A 243 9.42 6.50 9.21
CA GLY A 243 9.69 5.06 9.16
C GLY A 243 9.53 4.33 10.50
N VAL A 244 8.81 4.90 11.47
CA VAL A 244 8.51 4.27 12.77
C VAL A 244 7.04 4.46 13.16
N GLY A 245 6.51 3.57 14.00
CA GLY A 245 5.10 3.58 14.44
C GLY A 245 4.11 3.63 13.28
N CYS A 246 3.11 4.52 13.36
CA CYS A 246 2.13 4.69 12.29
C CYS A 246 2.77 5.17 10.97
N PHE A 247 3.86 5.94 11.05
CA PHE A 247 4.55 6.50 9.88
C PHE A 247 5.56 5.53 9.25
N ASP A 248 5.75 4.37 9.86
CA ASP A 248 6.33 3.21 9.18
C ASP A 248 5.44 2.85 7.98
N CYS A 249 4.11 2.83 8.07
CA CYS A 249 3.29 2.60 6.87
C CYS A 249 2.97 3.92 6.12
N HIS A 250 2.67 4.98 6.86
CA HIS A 250 2.13 6.23 6.33
C HIS A 250 3.20 7.30 6.11
N HIS A 251 4.23 7.00 5.31
CA HIS A 251 5.42 7.85 5.08
C HIS A 251 5.17 9.31 4.68
N ASN A 252 4.04 9.58 4.03
CA ASN A 252 3.67 10.94 3.62
C ASN A 252 2.55 11.56 4.48
N GLY A 253 2.12 10.84 5.52
CA GLY A 253 1.10 11.29 6.46
C GLY A 253 -0.32 11.21 5.92
N VAL A 254 -0.58 10.33 4.96
CA VAL A 254 -1.88 10.17 4.31
C VAL A 254 -2.37 8.74 4.40
N VAL A 255 -3.66 8.52 4.16
CA VAL A 255 -4.22 7.18 3.95
C VAL A 255 -3.57 6.50 2.74
N ILE A 256 -3.33 5.19 2.83
CA ILE A 256 -2.61 4.43 1.80
C ILE A 256 -3.35 3.14 1.43
N MET A 257 -3.08 2.66 0.23
CA MET A 257 -3.41 1.31 -0.25
C MET A 257 -2.30 0.91 -1.21
N LYS A 258 -1.75 -0.30 -1.06
CA LYS A 258 -0.63 -0.76 -1.88
C LYS A 258 -1.07 -0.99 -3.33
N GLU A 259 -2.31 -1.40 -3.54
CA GLU A 259 -2.87 -1.76 -4.84
C GLU A 259 -3.94 -0.73 -5.22
N LEU A 260 -3.56 0.33 -5.95
CA LEU A 260 -4.46 1.43 -6.35
C LEU A 260 -4.86 1.36 -7.84
N ALA A 261 -4.87 0.16 -8.38
CA ALA A 261 -5.31 -0.11 -9.74
C ALA A 261 -5.79 -1.58 -9.83
N PRO A 262 -6.69 -1.89 -10.79
CA PRO A 262 -7.07 -3.26 -11.06
C PRO A 262 -5.83 -4.12 -11.38
N PRO A 263 -5.84 -5.39 -11.00
CA PRO A 263 -7.00 -6.16 -10.52
C PRO A 263 -7.14 -6.31 -8.99
N TRP A 264 -6.33 -5.61 -8.18
CA TRP A 264 -6.32 -5.72 -6.72
C TRP A 264 -6.13 -7.18 -6.24
N ASN A 265 -4.97 -7.74 -6.56
CA ASN A 265 -4.50 -9.09 -6.27
C ASN A 265 -4.86 -9.65 -4.89
N ASN A 266 -4.71 -8.87 -3.81
CA ASN A 266 -4.94 -9.37 -2.45
C ASN A 266 -6.25 -8.91 -1.80
N TRP A 267 -7.05 -8.12 -2.52
CA TRP A 267 -8.28 -7.53 -2.00
C TRP A 267 -9.51 -8.22 -2.56
N HIS A 268 -10.57 -8.28 -1.75
CA HIS A 268 -11.89 -8.58 -2.26
C HIS A 268 -12.28 -7.50 -3.29
N SER A 269 -12.50 -7.91 -4.54
CA SER A 269 -12.83 -7.00 -5.63
C SER A 269 -13.73 -7.67 -6.66
N GLN A 270 -14.26 -6.89 -7.59
CA GLN A 270 -14.98 -7.43 -8.75
C GLN A 270 -14.12 -8.35 -9.64
N ARG A 271 -12.78 -8.26 -9.56
CA ARG A 271 -11.84 -9.09 -10.37
C ARG A 271 -11.28 -10.27 -9.60
N GLY A 272 -11.18 -10.18 -8.28
CA GLY A 272 -10.72 -11.23 -7.38
C GLY A 272 -11.61 -11.34 -6.15
N PRO A 273 -12.86 -11.83 -6.28
CA PRO A 273 -13.74 -11.96 -5.14
C PRO A 273 -13.20 -13.00 -4.16
N ILE A 274 -13.00 -12.60 -2.90
CA ILE A 274 -12.60 -13.54 -1.85
C ILE A 274 -13.81 -14.41 -1.45
N SER A 275 -13.67 -15.73 -1.60
CA SER A 275 -14.71 -16.70 -1.28
C SER A 275 -14.84 -16.91 0.24
N PRO A 276 -16.05 -17.07 0.79
CA PRO A 276 -16.23 -17.48 2.19
C PRO A 276 -15.61 -18.86 2.48
N LEU A 277 -15.41 -19.71 1.47
CA LEU A 277 -14.90 -21.08 1.67
C LEU A 277 -13.40 -21.15 2.02
N VAL A 278 -12.65 -20.08 1.77
CA VAL A 278 -11.19 -19.99 1.99
C VAL A 278 -10.81 -19.14 3.20
N VAL A 279 -11.81 -18.59 3.88
CA VAL A 279 -11.69 -17.68 5.04
C VAL A 279 -12.16 -18.41 6.30
N PRO A 280 -11.61 -18.20 7.52
CA PRO A 280 -12.06 -18.89 8.74
C PRO A 280 -13.57 -18.78 8.98
N LEU A 281 -14.19 -19.83 9.51
CA LEU A 281 -15.65 -19.87 9.71
C LEU A 281 -16.16 -18.69 10.55
N ARG A 282 -15.42 -18.32 11.60
CA ARG A 282 -15.77 -17.19 12.46
C ARG A 282 -15.88 -15.88 11.67
N VAL A 283 -14.93 -15.61 10.78
CA VAL A 283 -14.92 -14.38 9.98
C VAL A 283 -16.14 -14.31 9.06
N THR A 284 -16.55 -15.44 8.48
CA THR A 284 -17.75 -15.48 7.61
C THR A 284 -19.06 -15.17 8.33
N GLN A 285 -19.07 -15.25 9.66
CA GLN A 285 -20.23 -14.93 10.49
C GLN A 285 -20.26 -13.45 10.92
N GLU A 286 -19.20 -12.70 10.67
CA GLU A 286 -19.11 -11.29 11.06
C GLU A 286 -19.97 -10.41 10.14
N ILE A 287 -20.58 -9.37 10.71
CA ILE A 287 -21.41 -8.44 9.94
C ILE A 287 -20.61 -7.69 8.86
N PHE A 288 -19.32 -7.44 9.12
CA PHE A 288 -18.43 -6.76 8.18
C PHE A 288 -18.16 -7.61 6.93
N PHE A 289 -17.90 -8.92 7.10
CA PHE A 289 -17.70 -9.85 5.98
C PHE A 289 -18.95 -10.02 5.11
N ASN A 290 -20.12 -10.02 5.72
CA ASN A 290 -21.38 -10.20 4.98
C ASN A 290 -21.79 -8.95 4.18
N ASN A 291 -21.14 -7.80 4.42
CA ASN A 291 -21.45 -6.51 3.81
C ASN A 291 -20.22 -5.87 3.16
N LEU A 292 -19.43 -6.67 2.43
CA LEU A 292 -18.23 -6.19 1.76
C LEU A 292 -18.56 -5.31 0.54
N GLN A 293 -17.72 -4.32 0.34
CA GLN A 293 -17.56 -3.57 -0.90
C GLN A 293 -16.24 -4.00 -1.57
N GLY A 294 -16.17 -3.85 -2.89
CA GLY A 294 -14.97 -4.18 -3.64
C GLY A 294 -13.87 -3.13 -3.50
N ALA A 295 -12.63 -3.58 -3.70
CA ALA A 295 -11.42 -2.78 -3.71
C ALA A 295 -11.48 -1.60 -4.69
N GLU A 296 -12.22 -1.74 -5.80
CA GLU A 296 -12.46 -0.68 -6.76
C GLU A 296 -13.13 0.57 -6.14
N VAL A 297 -13.92 0.39 -5.08
CA VAL A 297 -14.53 1.48 -4.34
C VAL A 297 -13.54 2.06 -3.32
N LEU A 298 -12.80 1.21 -2.60
CA LEU A 298 -11.78 1.68 -1.65
C LEU A 298 -10.69 2.49 -2.34
N GLU A 299 -10.27 2.09 -3.55
CA GLU A 299 -9.31 2.82 -4.36
C GLU A 299 -9.71 4.30 -4.48
N GLN A 300 -10.97 4.57 -4.83
CA GLN A 300 -11.46 5.95 -4.97
C GLN A 300 -11.45 6.72 -3.65
N VAL A 301 -11.79 6.06 -2.54
CA VAL A 301 -11.73 6.64 -1.19
C VAL A 301 -10.29 7.01 -0.81
N ILE A 302 -9.33 6.13 -1.08
CA ILE A 302 -7.91 6.36 -0.76
C ILE A 302 -7.32 7.45 -1.66
N LEU A 303 -7.60 7.40 -2.97
CA LEU A 303 -7.23 8.45 -3.93
C LEU A 303 -7.78 9.81 -3.46
N GLY A 304 -9.08 9.89 -3.16
CA GLY A 304 -9.72 11.09 -2.64
C GLY A 304 -9.05 11.59 -1.36
N GLY A 305 -8.71 10.67 -0.45
CA GLY A 305 -8.08 10.97 0.82
C GLY A 305 -6.71 11.66 0.72
N PHE A 306 -5.76 11.10 -0.03
CA PHE A 306 -4.45 11.76 -0.20
C PHE A 306 -4.54 12.99 -1.11
N MET A 307 -5.42 13.00 -2.12
CA MET A 307 -5.63 14.16 -2.99
C MET A 307 -6.11 15.37 -2.19
N LYS A 308 -7.06 15.14 -1.27
CA LYS A 308 -7.60 16.14 -0.33
C LYS A 308 -6.49 16.73 0.54
N TYR A 309 -5.66 15.88 1.15
CA TYR A 309 -4.53 16.35 1.96
C TYR A 309 -3.53 17.17 1.14
N HIS A 310 -3.01 16.61 0.05
CA HIS A 310 -1.96 17.24 -0.75
C HIS A 310 -2.40 18.54 -1.41
N LYS A 311 -3.67 18.63 -1.83
CA LYS A 311 -4.25 19.89 -2.34
C LYS A 311 -4.18 21.00 -1.28
N ASN A 312 -4.51 20.69 -0.03
CA ASN A 312 -4.43 21.65 1.07
C ASN A 312 -2.96 21.96 1.42
N TRP A 313 -2.13 20.92 1.54
CA TRP A 313 -0.71 21.02 1.85
C TRP A 313 0.05 21.91 0.86
N LEU A 314 -0.21 21.77 -0.45
CA LEU A 314 0.39 22.58 -1.50
C LEU A 314 -0.13 24.01 -1.48
N ARG A 315 -1.44 24.23 -1.30
CA ARG A 315 -2.03 25.57 -1.19
C ARG A 315 -1.41 26.35 -0.02
N ASP A 316 -1.08 25.68 1.07
CA ASP A 316 -0.49 26.33 2.24
C ASP A 316 0.99 26.70 2.03
N ARG A 317 1.62 26.17 0.98
CA ARG A 317 2.98 26.48 0.54
C ARG A 317 3.06 27.35 -0.70
N TYR A 318 1.91 27.69 -1.29
CA TYR A 318 1.81 28.50 -2.50
C TYR A 318 1.15 29.84 -2.15
N LYS A 319 1.94 30.87 -1.83
CA LYS A 319 1.43 32.16 -1.32
C LYS A 319 1.66 33.29 -2.32
N LYS A 320 0.57 33.84 -2.85
CA LYS A 320 0.61 34.98 -3.77
C LYS A 320 0.62 36.30 -2.99
N GLN A 321 1.64 37.13 -3.21
CA GLN A 321 1.80 38.46 -2.63
C GLN A 321 2.40 39.42 -3.65
N ALA A 322 1.74 40.57 -3.87
CA ALA A 322 2.22 41.63 -4.76
C ALA A 322 2.63 41.16 -6.17
N GLY A 323 1.91 40.19 -6.75
CA GLY A 323 2.22 39.64 -8.09
C GLY A 323 3.30 38.57 -8.13
N VAL A 324 3.95 38.28 -7.01
CA VAL A 324 4.91 37.17 -6.84
C VAL A 324 4.24 36.03 -6.10
N ILE A 325 4.50 34.79 -6.50
CA ILE A 325 4.15 33.62 -5.69
C ILE A 325 5.40 33.17 -4.95
N ASN A 326 5.32 33.10 -3.63
CA ASN A 326 6.35 32.54 -2.77
C ASN A 326 6.03 31.06 -2.49
N LEU A 327 7.06 30.23 -2.60
CA LEU A 327 7.02 28.79 -2.36
C LEU A 327 7.87 28.45 -1.12
N THR A 328 7.34 27.59 -0.26
CA THR A 328 8.06 27.04 0.91
C THR A 328 8.03 25.51 0.89
N ASP A 329 8.98 24.86 1.57
CA ASP A 329 9.20 23.42 1.59
C ASP A 329 9.34 22.81 0.17
N VAL A 330 10.04 23.54 -0.71
CA VAL A 330 10.27 23.09 -2.10
C VAL A 330 11.04 21.78 -2.14
N ASN A 331 11.96 21.55 -1.20
CA ASN A 331 12.66 20.28 -1.02
C ASN A 331 11.70 19.10 -0.81
N GLN A 332 10.62 19.30 -0.06
CA GLN A 332 9.59 18.27 0.17
C GLN A 332 8.74 18.03 -1.07
N MET A 333 8.52 19.08 -1.88
CA MET A 333 7.85 18.96 -3.17
C MET A 333 8.69 18.14 -4.16
N LEU A 334 9.98 18.47 -4.28
CA LEU A 334 10.93 17.82 -5.18
C LEU A 334 11.16 16.34 -4.82
N ARG A 335 11.05 15.98 -3.54
CA ARG A 335 11.14 14.58 -3.06
C ARG A 335 10.19 13.63 -3.81
N HIS A 336 9.03 14.10 -4.26
CA HIS A 336 8.07 13.32 -5.07
C HIS A 336 8.53 13.03 -6.51
N LEU A 337 9.67 13.59 -6.95
CA LEU A 337 10.27 13.29 -8.26
C LEU A 337 11.64 12.64 -8.15
N THR A 338 12.48 13.12 -7.23
CA THR A 338 13.85 12.65 -7.07
C THR A 338 13.89 11.26 -6.44
N THR A 339 12.94 10.89 -5.60
CA THR A 339 12.87 9.56 -4.99
C THR A 339 11.46 9.00 -5.02
N ASN A 340 11.32 7.72 -4.69
CA ASN A 340 10.01 7.11 -4.46
C ASN A 340 9.63 7.35 -3.01
N THR A 341 8.61 8.19 -2.76
CA THR A 341 8.20 8.49 -1.39
C THR A 341 7.40 7.33 -0.77
N THR A 342 6.71 6.60 -1.63
CA THR A 342 6.04 5.31 -1.41
C THR A 342 6.09 4.51 -2.73
N ILE A 343 5.46 3.33 -2.76
CA ILE A 343 5.25 2.57 -4.00
C ILE A 343 3.82 2.05 -4.05
N ASN A 344 3.38 1.71 -5.26
CA ASN A 344 2.20 0.86 -5.47
C ASN A 344 2.63 -0.50 -6.04
N LEU A 345 1.73 -1.47 -5.97
CA LEU A 345 1.84 -2.77 -6.62
C LEU A 345 0.80 -2.86 -7.74
N ALA A 346 1.21 -3.39 -8.88
CA ALA A 346 0.36 -3.60 -10.04
C ALA A 346 0.62 -4.98 -10.62
N SER A 347 -0.34 -5.54 -11.34
CA SER A 347 -0.20 -6.80 -12.07
C SER A 347 -0.86 -6.73 -13.44
N THR A 348 -0.70 -7.79 -14.22
CA THR A 348 -1.58 -8.02 -15.35
C THR A 348 -3.01 -8.29 -14.86
N ASN A 349 -3.95 -8.33 -15.79
CA ASN A 349 -5.33 -8.76 -15.52
C ASN A 349 -5.54 -10.25 -15.81
N ILE A 350 -4.46 -11.03 -15.84
CA ILE A 350 -4.47 -12.46 -16.15
C ILE A 350 -4.15 -13.23 -14.88
N GLU A 351 -5.02 -14.16 -14.49
CA GLU A 351 -4.74 -15.04 -13.35
C GLU A 351 -3.48 -15.87 -13.62
N SER A 352 -2.62 -16.02 -12.62
CA SER A 352 -1.40 -16.82 -12.71
C SER A 352 -1.69 -18.31 -12.89
N ASN A 353 -2.83 -18.80 -12.40
CA ASN A 353 -3.28 -20.15 -12.71
C ASN A 353 -4.00 -20.16 -14.06
N GLY A 354 -3.27 -20.55 -15.11
CA GLY A 354 -3.77 -20.58 -16.49
C GLY A 354 -5.09 -21.35 -16.65
N ALA A 355 -5.28 -22.45 -15.93
CA ALA A 355 -6.49 -23.27 -16.05
C ALA A 355 -7.77 -22.56 -15.60
N LYS A 356 -7.65 -21.49 -14.79
CA LYS A 356 -8.78 -20.69 -14.28
C LYS A 356 -9.07 -19.43 -15.11
N THR A 357 -8.25 -19.14 -16.11
CA THR A 357 -8.47 -17.99 -17.01
C THR A 357 -9.68 -18.21 -17.94
N SER A 358 -10.19 -17.13 -18.54
CA SER A 358 -11.24 -17.17 -19.56
C SER A 358 -10.78 -16.45 -20.85
N PRO A 359 -10.56 -17.17 -21.97
CA PRO A 359 -10.57 -18.63 -22.09
C PRO A 359 -9.47 -19.29 -21.25
N ALA A 360 -9.62 -20.57 -20.92
CA ALA A 360 -8.61 -21.30 -20.17
C ALA A 360 -7.27 -21.32 -20.91
N ASN A 361 -6.17 -21.28 -20.14
CA ASN A 361 -4.79 -21.16 -20.60
C ASN A 361 -4.53 -19.94 -21.48
N ARG A 362 -5.20 -18.81 -21.18
CA ARG A 362 -4.93 -17.54 -21.85
C ARG A 362 -3.46 -17.15 -21.70
N ALA A 363 -2.88 -16.63 -22.79
CA ALA A 363 -1.55 -16.03 -22.79
C ALA A 363 -1.46 -14.86 -21.79
N VAL A 364 -0.28 -14.66 -21.21
CA VAL A 364 -0.06 -13.55 -20.29
C VAL A 364 0.29 -12.30 -21.08
N ASP A 365 -0.57 -11.29 -21.00
CA ASP A 365 -0.43 -9.99 -21.66
C ASP A 365 -0.66 -8.85 -20.66
N GLY A 366 -0.45 -7.60 -21.12
CA GLY A 366 -0.85 -6.42 -20.34
C GLY A 366 0.00 -6.16 -19.11
N ILE A 367 1.32 -6.39 -19.20
CA ILE A 367 2.28 -5.98 -18.17
C ILE A 367 2.10 -4.48 -17.90
N PRO A 368 2.07 -4.02 -16.63
CA PRO A 368 1.90 -2.61 -16.31
C PRO A 368 2.93 -1.75 -17.05
N ASN A 369 2.51 -0.75 -17.80
CA ASN A 369 3.44 0.12 -18.54
C ASN A 369 4.45 0.83 -17.62
N ASP A 370 4.02 1.13 -16.39
CA ASP A 370 4.85 1.74 -15.35
C ASP A 370 5.95 0.81 -14.80
N PHE A 371 5.96 -0.46 -15.23
CA PHE A 371 7.08 -1.38 -15.03
C PHE A 371 8.28 -1.02 -15.91
N PHE A 372 8.10 -0.64 -17.17
CA PHE A 372 9.23 -0.42 -18.08
C PHE A 372 9.94 0.90 -17.78
N LEU A 373 9.14 1.95 -17.57
CA LEU A 373 9.54 3.30 -17.24
C LEU A 373 8.33 4.00 -16.61
N TRP A 374 8.49 5.20 -16.03
CA TRP A 374 7.35 5.91 -15.42
C TRP A 374 6.42 6.54 -16.46
N ASN A 375 5.74 5.69 -17.22
CA ASN A 375 4.93 6.02 -18.39
C ASN A 375 3.72 6.92 -18.06
N SER A 376 3.10 6.75 -16.90
CA SER A 376 2.01 7.62 -16.43
C SER A 376 2.47 9.06 -16.19
N ALA A 377 3.74 9.29 -15.86
CA ALA A 377 4.34 10.62 -15.83
C ALA A 377 4.76 11.08 -17.25
N LEU A 378 5.62 10.31 -17.92
CA LEU A 378 6.28 10.70 -19.16
C LEU A 378 5.31 10.82 -20.36
N LYS A 379 4.54 9.77 -20.68
CA LYS A 379 3.58 9.80 -21.78
C LYS A 379 2.30 10.54 -21.42
N THR A 380 1.68 10.16 -20.30
CA THR A 380 0.34 10.67 -19.97
C THR A 380 0.37 12.10 -19.44
N SER A 381 1.34 12.44 -18.58
CA SER A 381 1.37 13.77 -17.95
C SER A 381 2.17 14.80 -18.75
N LEU A 382 3.28 14.42 -19.38
CA LEU A 382 4.10 15.34 -20.20
C LEU A 382 3.73 15.33 -21.70
N GLY A 383 2.94 14.36 -22.15
CA GLY A 383 2.52 14.24 -23.55
C GLY A 383 3.66 13.82 -24.48
N LEU A 384 4.61 13.03 -24.00
CA LEU A 384 5.67 12.46 -24.84
C LEU A 384 5.12 11.34 -25.71
N ASN A 385 5.62 11.26 -26.95
CA ASN A 385 5.18 10.28 -27.93
C ASN A 385 6.24 9.19 -28.17
N TYR A 386 6.00 8.01 -27.61
CA TYR A 386 6.76 6.78 -27.83
C TYR A 386 5.82 5.57 -27.71
N ASN A 387 6.23 4.40 -28.20
CA ASN A 387 5.41 3.19 -28.24
C ASN A 387 6.03 2.11 -27.36
N ILE A 388 5.31 1.71 -26.31
CA ILE A 388 5.64 0.52 -25.53
C ILE A 388 5.15 -0.70 -26.33
N PRO A 389 6.01 -1.69 -26.62
CA PRO A 389 5.62 -2.87 -27.37
C PRO A 389 4.54 -3.66 -26.63
N LEU A 390 3.63 -4.27 -27.38
CA LEU A 390 2.68 -5.22 -26.81
C LEU A 390 3.40 -6.54 -26.54
N ILE A 391 3.79 -6.75 -25.29
CA ILE A 391 4.46 -7.98 -24.85
C ILE A 391 3.39 -9.00 -24.45
N THR A 392 3.51 -10.21 -24.99
CA THR A 392 2.62 -11.33 -24.71
C THR A 392 3.44 -12.61 -24.61
N PHE A 393 3.22 -13.37 -23.54
CA PHE A 393 3.88 -14.64 -23.31
C PHE A 393 2.91 -15.79 -23.50
N GLU A 394 3.34 -16.79 -24.25
CA GLU A 394 2.62 -18.06 -24.32
C GLU A 394 2.49 -18.65 -22.91
N ARG A 395 1.30 -19.18 -22.62
CA ARG A 395 0.98 -19.69 -21.29
C ARG A 395 1.97 -20.76 -20.83
N GLN A 396 2.28 -21.70 -21.73
CA GLN A 396 3.21 -22.80 -21.44
C GLN A 396 4.62 -22.28 -21.09
N GLU A 397 5.12 -21.29 -21.81
CA GLU A 397 6.44 -20.69 -21.52
C GLU A 397 6.46 -19.98 -20.16
N TYR A 398 5.40 -19.23 -19.82
CA TYR A 398 5.31 -18.59 -18.51
C TYR A 398 5.20 -19.61 -17.37
N ASP A 399 4.38 -20.67 -17.52
CA ASP A 399 4.29 -21.75 -16.51
C ASP A 399 5.64 -22.48 -16.34
N ASN A 400 6.28 -22.83 -17.46
CA ASN A 400 7.58 -23.49 -17.45
C ASN A 400 8.63 -22.64 -16.74
N TYR A 401 8.63 -21.32 -16.96
CA TYR A 401 9.55 -20.40 -16.31
C TYR A 401 9.33 -20.39 -14.79
N LEU A 402 8.09 -20.22 -14.32
CA LEU A 402 7.76 -20.26 -12.89
C LEU A 402 8.23 -21.57 -12.23
N ASN A 403 7.98 -22.71 -12.89
CA ASN A 403 8.38 -24.02 -12.40
C ASN A 403 9.90 -24.21 -12.38
N THR A 404 10.59 -23.80 -13.45
CA THR A 404 12.05 -23.94 -13.58
C THR A 404 12.79 -23.16 -12.50
N HIS A 405 12.24 -22.00 -12.12
CA HIS A 405 12.81 -21.08 -11.14
C HIS A 405 12.15 -21.17 -9.75
N HIS A 406 11.39 -22.24 -9.51
CA HIS A 406 10.78 -22.57 -8.22
C HIS A 406 10.02 -21.39 -7.59
N PHE A 407 9.21 -20.70 -8.40
CA PHE A 407 8.34 -19.65 -7.88
C PHE A 407 7.32 -20.25 -6.92
N GLN A 408 7.17 -19.65 -5.74
CA GLN A 408 6.21 -20.11 -4.73
C GLN A 408 5.77 -18.98 -3.79
N LEU A 409 4.56 -19.08 -3.27
CA LEU A 409 4.07 -18.29 -2.14
C LEU A 409 4.33 -19.06 -0.84
N VAL A 410 5.03 -18.43 0.11
CA VAL A 410 5.51 -19.09 1.34
C VAL A 410 4.93 -18.41 2.56
N GLN A 411 4.05 -19.10 3.29
CA GLN A 411 3.56 -18.60 4.58
C GLN A 411 4.57 -18.98 5.67
N SER A 412 5.38 -18.03 6.11
CA SER A 412 6.28 -18.22 7.26
C SER A 412 5.53 -18.61 8.55
N ASP A 413 6.10 -19.54 9.32
CA ASP A 413 5.74 -19.81 10.70
C ASP A 413 6.83 -19.26 11.64
N PHE A 414 6.64 -18.04 12.13
CA PHE A 414 7.62 -17.43 13.02
C PHE A 414 7.74 -18.15 14.38
N THR A 415 6.84 -19.08 14.73
CA THR A 415 6.93 -19.82 16.01
C THR A 415 7.95 -20.94 15.98
N LYS A 416 8.35 -21.39 14.78
CA LYS A 416 9.30 -22.47 14.60
C LYS A 416 10.74 -21.94 14.57
N PRO A 417 11.67 -22.51 15.36
CA PRO A 417 13.07 -22.09 15.38
C PRO A 417 13.86 -22.40 14.09
N ASP A 418 13.36 -23.31 13.26
CA ASP A 418 14.01 -23.76 12.03
C ASP A 418 13.58 -22.96 10.79
N ASP A 419 12.78 -21.91 10.97
CA ASP A 419 12.19 -21.10 9.90
C ASP A 419 11.36 -21.90 8.88
N SER A 420 10.97 -23.15 9.19
CA SER A 420 10.18 -23.95 8.26
C SER A 420 8.81 -23.29 8.03
N PRO A 421 8.30 -23.30 6.79
CA PRO A 421 7.05 -22.67 6.45
C PRO A 421 5.87 -23.35 7.17
N LEU A 422 4.77 -22.62 7.32
CA LEU A 422 3.49 -23.16 7.74
C LEU A 422 2.82 -23.90 6.58
N TYR A 423 2.82 -23.27 5.41
CA TYR A 423 2.41 -23.86 4.13
C TYR A 423 3.04 -23.10 2.97
N GLU A 424 3.08 -23.74 1.81
CA GLU A 424 3.63 -23.20 0.57
C GLU A 424 2.69 -23.52 -0.59
N GLN A 425 2.67 -22.66 -1.61
CA GLN A 425 1.97 -22.90 -2.86
C GLN A 425 2.87 -22.58 -4.04
N ASP A 426 3.11 -23.57 -4.91
CA ASP A 426 3.82 -23.37 -6.16
C ASP A 426 3.14 -22.32 -7.07
N GLY A 427 3.97 -21.59 -7.79
CA GLY A 427 3.58 -20.54 -8.72
C GLY A 427 3.75 -19.13 -8.13
N SER A 428 2.98 -18.19 -8.69
CA SER A 428 3.04 -16.77 -8.34
C SER A 428 1.80 -16.33 -7.55
N THR A 429 1.68 -15.03 -7.30
CA THR A 429 0.47 -14.34 -6.83
C THR A 429 -0.76 -14.64 -7.68
N TYR A 430 -1.96 -14.29 -7.20
CA TYR A 430 -3.22 -14.61 -7.88
C TYR A 430 -3.28 -14.12 -9.35
N PHE A 431 -2.83 -12.90 -9.61
CA PHE A 431 -2.59 -12.37 -10.96
C PHE A 431 -1.10 -12.36 -11.31
N SER A 432 -0.81 -12.53 -12.60
CA SER A 432 0.56 -12.64 -13.11
C SER A 432 1.29 -11.31 -13.08
N PHE A 433 2.62 -11.34 -12.95
CA PHE A 433 3.47 -10.15 -12.94
C PHE A 433 3.06 -9.11 -11.87
N PHE A 434 2.82 -9.54 -10.64
CA PHE A 434 2.60 -8.62 -9.51
C PHE A 434 3.93 -7.96 -9.10
N VAL A 435 4.06 -6.67 -9.38
CA VAL A 435 5.34 -5.93 -9.34
C VAL A 435 5.17 -4.53 -8.72
N PRO A 436 6.24 -4.01 -8.08
CA PRO A 436 6.30 -2.61 -7.68
C PRO A 436 6.28 -1.64 -8.86
N VAL A 437 5.52 -0.56 -8.72
CA VAL A 437 5.40 0.56 -9.66
C VAL A 437 5.41 1.90 -8.90
N PRO A 438 5.72 3.03 -9.56
CA PRO A 438 5.69 4.34 -8.92
C PRO A 438 4.33 4.64 -8.28
N ALA A 439 4.35 5.35 -7.16
CA ALA A 439 3.14 5.61 -6.41
C ALA A 439 2.17 6.56 -7.13
N ALA A 440 0.87 6.29 -7.02
CA ALA A 440 -0.19 7.18 -7.48
C ALA A 440 -0.14 8.55 -6.80
N GLU A 441 0.31 8.58 -5.55
CA GLU A 441 0.52 9.80 -4.76
C GLU A 441 1.60 10.70 -5.37
N ASP A 442 2.76 10.13 -5.73
CA ASP A 442 3.85 10.86 -6.37
C ASP A 442 3.42 11.41 -7.73
N LEU A 443 2.69 10.61 -8.51
CA LEU A 443 2.12 11.05 -9.79
C LEU A 443 1.12 12.21 -9.60
N TYR A 444 0.28 12.16 -8.56
CA TYR A 444 -0.64 13.26 -8.25
C TYR A 444 0.14 14.54 -7.93
N MET A 445 1.13 14.46 -7.04
CA MET A 445 1.95 15.61 -6.67
C MET A 445 2.70 16.20 -7.85
N LEU A 446 3.28 15.37 -8.72
CA LEU A 446 3.88 15.80 -10.00
C LEU A 446 2.89 16.60 -10.84
N LYS A 447 1.66 16.08 -11.05
CA LYS A 447 0.62 16.76 -11.82
C LYS A 447 0.22 18.10 -11.20
N GLN A 448 0.11 18.17 -9.86
CA GLN A 448 -0.23 19.41 -9.17
C GLN A 448 0.90 20.45 -9.31
N MET A 449 2.15 20.06 -9.11
CA MET A 449 3.30 20.96 -9.25
C MET A 449 3.46 21.49 -10.68
N ARG A 450 3.26 20.63 -11.67
CA ARG A 450 3.23 21.00 -13.09
C ARG A 450 2.11 22.00 -13.38
N SER A 451 0.88 21.70 -12.96
CA SER A 451 -0.27 22.59 -13.17
C SER A 451 -0.11 23.94 -12.48
N ALA A 452 0.54 23.96 -11.31
CA ALA A 452 0.83 25.18 -10.55
C ALA A 452 2.02 25.99 -11.11
N LYS A 453 2.66 25.50 -12.19
CA LYS A 453 3.88 26.06 -12.80
C LYS A 453 5.08 26.11 -11.85
N ILE A 454 5.10 25.27 -10.82
CA ILE A 454 6.25 25.13 -9.91
C ILE A 454 7.39 24.44 -10.68
N LEU A 455 7.05 23.42 -11.47
CA LEU A 455 7.96 22.66 -12.30
C LEU A 455 7.58 22.77 -13.78
N THR A 456 8.56 22.77 -14.66
CA THR A 456 8.36 22.75 -16.12
C THR A 456 8.40 21.31 -16.64
N ASP A 457 7.78 21.05 -17.79
CA ASP A 457 7.79 19.72 -18.41
C ASP A 457 9.22 19.23 -18.67
N LYS A 458 10.11 20.13 -19.09
CA LYS A 458 11.54 19.84 -19.31
C LYS A 458 12.26 19.46 -18.02
N PHE A 459 11.99 20.16 -16.92
CA PHE A 459 12.58 19.82 -15.62
C PHE A 459 12.13 18.45 -15.14
N ILE A 460 10.82 18.18 -15.22
CA ILE A 460 10.26 16.87 -14.85
C ILE A 460 10.90 15.79 -15.71
N ALA A 461 10.98 15.96 -17.03
CA ALA A 461 11.64 15.01 -17.91
C ALA A 461 13.12 14.80 -17.54
N ALA A 462 13.87 15.87 -17.26
CA ALA A 462 15.28 15.76 -16.88
C ALA A 462 15.50 14.95 -15.60
N VAL A 463 14.65 15.11 -14.58
CA VAL A 463 14.71 14.28 -13.36
C VAL A 463 14.31 12.84 -13.62
N LEU A 464 13.20 12.63 -14.36
CA LEU A 464 12.68 11.29 -14.62
C LEU A 464 13.51 10.48 -15.61
N MET A 465 14.35 11.15 -16.42
CA MET A 465 15.26 10.49 -17.35
C MET A 465 16.53 9.97 -16.69
N VAL A 466 16.83 10.38 -15.45
CA VAL A 466 17.90 9.78 -14.66
C VAL A 466 17.48 8.35 -14.30
N ASP A 467 18.21 7.38 -14.84
CA ASP A 467 17.98 5.95 -14.66
C ASP A 467 16.51 5.54 -14.93
N PHE A 468 15.95 6.04 -16.03
CA PHE A 468 14.53 5.91 -16.35
C PHE A 468 14.04 4.46 -16.52
N LYS A 469 14.96 3.53 -16.78
CA LYS A 469 14.73 2.08 -16.85
C LYS A 469 14.38 1.48 -15.48
N ASN A 470 14.67 2.21 -14.39
CA ASN A 470 14.30 1.88 -13.01
C ASN A 470 13.31 2.93 -12.47
N PRO A 471 12.02 2.84 -12.84
CA PRO A 471 11.00 3.80 -12.41
C PRO A 471 10.77 3.79 -10.88
N VAL A 472 11.09 2.68 -10.23
CA VAL A 472 11.14 2.54 -8.77
C VAL A 472 12.53 2.13 -8.32
N PHE A 473 12.93 2.51 -7.10
CA PHE A 473 14.19 2.11 -6.48
C PHE A 473 15.45 2.53 -7.25
N SER A 474 15.36 3.59 -8.06
CA SER A 474 16.54 4.19 -8.66
C SER A 474 17.37 4.91 -7.60
N GLU A 475 18.51 4.34 -7.25
CA GLU A 475 19.51 4.97 -6.39
C GLU A 475 20.12 6.21 -7.06
N LYS A 476 20.37 6.14 -8.38
CA LYS A 476 20.88 7.29 -9.15
C LYS A 476 19.94 8.47 -9.06
N ARG A 477 18.65 8.29 -9.38
CA ARG A 477 17.66 9.37 -9.28
C ARG A 477 17.51 9.85 -7.85
N SER A 478 17.47 8.92 -6.88
CA SER A 478 17.36 9.26 -5.45
C SER A 478 18.55 10.09 -4.95
N SER A 479 19.75 9.90 -5.51
CA SER A 479 20.93 10.71 -5.15
C SER A 479 20.76 12.19 -5.49
N LEU A 480 19.86 12.56 -6.41
CA LEU A 480 19.52 13.95 -6.69
C LEU A 480 18.78 14.66 -5.54
N GLN A 481 18.25 13.90 -4.56
CA GLN A 481 17.58 14.45 -3.39
C GLN A 481 18.50 15.41 -2.60
N GLN A 482 19.82 15.18 -2.58
CA GLN A 482 20.78 16.06 -1.91
C GLN A 482 20.79 17.50 -2.48
N TYR A 483 20.42 17.67 -3.75
CA TYR A 483 20.29 18.98 -4.39
C TYR A 483 18.92 19.59 -4.08
N ALA A 484 17.87 18.77 -4.04
CA ALA A 484 16.54 19.19 -3.62
C ALA A 484 16.56 19.73 -2.19
N GLU A 485 17.30 19.11 -1.28
CA GLU A 485 17.46 19.55 0.12
C GLU A 485 18.04 20.96 0.26
N GLN A 486 18.82 21.41 -0.72
CA GLN A 486 19.39 22.76 -0.76
C GLN A 486 18.42 23.81 -1.33
N VAL A 487 17.29 23.39 -1.89
CA VAL A 487 16.26 24.26 -2.48
C VAL A 487 15.00 24.18 -1.61
N THR A 488 14.99 24.90 -0.49
CA THR A 488 13.88 24.89 0.48
C THR A 488 12.77 25.90 0.15
N THR A 489 13.09 26.92 -0.65
CA THR A 489 12.16 27.99 -1.05
C THR A 489 12.26 28.24 -2.55
N GLY A 490 11.29 28.98 -3.10
CA GLY A 490 11.31 29.38 -4.51
C GLY A 490 10.31 30.49 -4.79
N THR A 491 10.39 31.07 -5.99
CA THR A 491 9.44 32.10 -6.43
C THR A 491 8.88 31.81 -7.81
N ILE A 492 7.66 32.27 -8.08
CA ILE A 492 7.10 32.34 -9.43
C ILE A 492 6.78 33.80 -9.75
N ILE A 493 7.47 34.34 -10.76
CA ILE A 493 7.33 35.71 -11.25
C ILE A 493 6.95 35.65 -12.72
N ASN A 494 5.86 36.32 -13.10
CA ASN A 494 5.33 36.31 -14.48
C ASN A 494 5.12 34.88 -15.04
N GLY A 495 4.77 33.94 -14.16
CA GLY A 495 4.54 32.53 -14.53
C GLY A 495 5.81 31.69 -14.71
N ILE A 496 6.98 32.22 -14.37
CA ILE A 496 8.28 31.53 -14.44
C ILE A 496 8.73 31.20 -13.01
N SER A 497 8.95 29.92 -12.73
CA SER A 497 9.42 29.42 -11.43
C SER A 497 10.96 29.46 -11.35
N SER A 498 11.49 29.85 -10.20
CA SER A 498 12.94 29.78 -9.92
C SER A 498 13.41 28.35 -9.65
N VAL A 499 12.52 27.49 -9.13
CA VAL A 499 12.85 26.15 -8.61
C VAL A 499 13.67 25.29 -9.59
N PRO A 500 13.28 25.14 -10.88
CA PRO A 500 14.06 24.33 -11.82
C PRO A 500 15.50 24.83 -12.02
N ASN A 501 15.69 26.14 -12.15
CA ASN A 501 17.01 26.74 -12.37
C ASN A 501 17.87 26.66 -11.11
N ASP A 502 17.29 26.94 -9.94
CA ASP A 502 17.97 26.87 -8.65
C ASP A 502 18.49 25.45 -8.39
N PHE A 503 17.66 24.44 -8.66
CA PHE A 503 18.07 23.03 -8.58
C PHE A 503 19.16 22.68 -9.59
N ALA A 504 18.96 23.03 -10.87
CA ALA A 504 19.90 22.69 -11.93
C ALA A 504 21.29 23.32 -11.72
N GLU A 505 21.36 24.52 -11.13
CA GLU A 505 22.63 25.14 -10.77
C GLU A 505 23.40 24.32 -9.73
N LYS A 506 22.72 23.77 -8.72
CA LYS A 506 23.36 22.87 -7.74
C LYS A 506 23.92 21.62 -8.41
N VAL A 507 23.15 21.02 -9.32
CA VAL A 507 23.58 19.86 -10.11
C VAL A 507 24.78 20.20 -10.99
N ARG A 508 24.77 21.36 -11.65
CA ARG A 508 25.87 21.83 -12.53
C ARG A 508 27.17 22.02 -11.77
N VAL A 509 27.12 22.62 -10.58
CA VAL A 509 28.29 22.81 -9.71
C VAL A 509 28.89 21.46 -9.31
N ALA A 510 28.07 20.46 -9.00
CA ALA A 510 28.55 19.13 -8.67
C ALA A 510 29.14 18.39 -9.88
N ALA A 511 28.47 18.46 -11.04
CA ALA A 511 28.91 17.82 -12.27
C ALA A 511 30.26 18.35 -12.80
N ALA A 512 30.58 19.63 -12.53
CA ALA A 512 31.81 20.27 -13.03
C ALA A 512 33.11 19.58 -12.58
N ASN A 513 33.07 18.82 -11.48
CA ASN A 513 34.23 18.10 -10.93
C ASN A 513 34.24 16.60 -11.31
N GLN A 514 33.30 16.14 -12.13
CA GLN A 514 33.17 14.74 -12.52
C GLN A 514 33.89 14.44 -13.85
N PRO A 515 34.41 13.22 -14.05
CA PRO A 515 34.90 12.79 -15.36
C PRO A 515 33.80 12.87 -16.42
N PRO A 516 34.10 13.21 -17.70
CA PRO A 516 33.09 13.26 -18.75
C PRO A 516 32.30 11.94 -18.88
N CYS A 517 30.98 12.06 -19.03
CA CYS A 517 30.08 10.95 -19.37
C CYS A 517 30.46 10.38 -20.75
N ASP A 518 30.52 9.05 -20.86
CA ASP A 518 30.67 8.38 -22.15
C ASP A 518 29.33 8.43 -22.90
N PRO A 519 29.24 9.15 -24.04
CA PRO A 519 28.00 9.28 -24.79
C PRO A 519 27.52 7.94 -25.40
N THR A 520 28.36 6.91 -25.40
CA THR A 520 28.03 5.57 -25.91
C THR A 520 27.59 4.60 -24.82
N ASN A 521 27.75 4.96 -23.54
CA ASN A 521 27.37 4.13 -22.41
C ASN A 521 26.72 4.96 -21.31
N PHE A 522 25.51 5.44 -21.61
CA PHE A 522 24.77 6.35 -20.75
C PHE A 522 24.48 5.78 -19.35
N ASP A 523 24.27 4.46 -19.27
CA ASP A 523 24.02 3.78 -18.00
C ASP A 523 25.22 3.85 -17.03
N GLN A 524 26.41 4.28 -17.47
CA GLN A 524 27.59 4.51 -16.61
C GLN A 524 27.75 5.96 -16.15
N CYS A 525 26.94 6.88 -16.67
CA CYS A 525 27.03 8.29 -16.30
C CYS A 525 26.47 8.54 -14.90
N THR A 526 26.92 9.62 -14.27
CA THR A 526 26.42 10.01 -12.95
C THR A 526 25.00 10.56 -13.05
N ALA A 527 24.27 10.60 -11.92
CA ALA A 527 22.93 11.16 -11.87
C ALA A 527 22.90 12.63 -12.35
N GLU A 528 23.93 13.40 -12.01
CA GLU A 528 24.06 14.80 -12.43
C GLU A 528 24.23 14.91 -13.95
N GLN A 529 25.03 14.05 -14.54
CA GLN A 529 25.27 14.04 -16.00
C GLN A 529 24.03 13.63 -16.78
N GLU A 530 23.33 12.59 -16.32
CA GLU A 530 22.08 12.14 -16.94
C GLU A 530 21.01 13.26 -16.87
N PHE A 531 20.88 13.94 -15.73
CA PHE A 531 19.97 15.08 -15.57
C PHE A 531 20.34 16.23 -16.54
N LEU A 532 21.62 16.64 -16.55
CA LEU A 532 22.07 17.78 -17.34
C LEU A 532 21.96 17.52 -18.84
N GLN A 533 22.09 16.27 -19.29
CA GLN A 533 21.95 15.95 -20.72
C GLN A 533 20.57 16.34 -21.27
N THR A 534 19.50 16.16 -20.49
CA THR A 534 18.16 16.61 -20.89
C THR A 534 17.95 18.10 -20.58
N TRP A 535 18.45 18.57 -19.43
CA TRP A 535 18.22 19.94 -18.98
C TRP A 535 18.94 21.01 -19.80
N GLU A 536 20.12 20.71 -20.35
CA GLU A 536 20.91 21.67 -21.14
C GLU A 536 20.46 21.76 -22.62
N LEU A 537 19.56 20.88 -23.06
CA LEU A 537 19.02 20.94 -24.42
C LEU A 537 18.14 22.17 -24.62
N PRO A 538 18.12 22.78 -25.81
CA PRO A 538 17.14 23.81 -26.15
C PRO A 538 15.69 23.37 -25.93
N ASP A 539 14.80 24.31 -25.58
CA ASP A 539 13.39 24.03 -25.24
C ASP A 539 12.61 23.35 -26.37
N ASN A 540 13.06 23.50 -27.62
CA ASN A 540 12.47 22.87 -28.80
C ASN A 540 13.11 21.51 -29.18
N GLN A 541 14.13 21.03 -28.45
CA GLN A 541 14.87 19.81 -28.76
C GLN A 541 14.70 18.69 -27.73
N TRP A 542 14.55 19.04 -26.44
CA TRP A 542 14.54 18.05 -25.35
C TRP A 542 13.47 16.97 -25.53
N LYS A 543 12.28 17.30 -26.07
CA LYS A 543 11.19 16.31 -26.26
C LYS A 543 11.59 15.21 -27.22
N SER A 544 12.14 15.58 -28.38
CA SER A 544 12.57 14.60 -29.39
C SER A 544 13.69 13.73 -28.84
N PHE A 545 14.67 14.35 -28.19
CA PHE A 545 15.77 13.63 -27.54
C PHE A 545 15.27 12.58 -26.53
N VAL A 546 14.41 12.99 -25.58
CA VAL A 546 13.86 12.07 -24.56
C VAL A 546 13.04 10.95 -25.20
N GLN A 547 12.21 11.27 -26.21
CA GLN A 547 11.41 10.27 -26.92
C GLN A 547 12.29 9.25 -27.66
N GLU A 548 13.38 9.69 -28.29
CA GLU A 548 14.32 8.81 -28.99
C GLU A 548 15.04 7.88 -28.02
N GLN A 549 15.48 8.37 -26.85
CA GLN A 549 16.11 7.54 -25.82
C GLN A 549 15.15 6.49 -25.26
N ILE A 550 13.91 6.87 -24.97
CA ILE A 550 12.89 5.94 -24.48
C ILE A 550 12.56 4.91 -25.58
N GLN A 551 12.39 5.34 -26.83
CA GLN A 551 12.05 4.45 -27.93
C GLN A 551 13.18 3.45 -28.20
N ALA A 552 14.45 3.88 -28.17
CA ALA A 552 15.59 2.99 -28.33
C ALA A 552 15.60 1.87 -27.27
N TYR A 553 15.39 2.20 -25.99
CA TYR A 553 15.27 1.20 -24.92
C TYR A 553 14.10 0.23 -25.15
N LEU A 554 12.94 0.73 -25.56
CA LEU A 554 11.76 -0.10 -25.82
C LEU A 554 11.94 -1.00 -27.07
N ASP A 555 12.64 -0.50 -28.08
CA ASP A 555 12.98 -1.24 -29.30
C ASP A 555 13.98 -2.36 -28.98
N GLU A 556 14.99 -2.11 -28.14
CA GLU A 556 15.93 -3.14 -27.66
C GLU A 556 15.17 -4.32 -27.03
N LEU A 557 14.22 -4.06 -26.13
CA LEU A 557 13.38 -5.10 -25.53
C LEU A 557 12.57 -5.89 -26.58
N ASN A 558 12.19 -5.26 -27.69
CA ASN A 558 11.42 -5.87 -28.76
C ASN A 558 12.30 -6.64 -29.77
N THR A 559 13.63 -6.48 -29.74
CA THR A 559 14.55 -7.27 -30.56
C THR A 559 14.85 -8.66 -29.99
N LEU A 560 14.58 -8.87 -28.71
CA LEU A 560 14.79 -10.13 -28.01
C LEU A 560 13.82 -11.20 -28.51
N SER A 561 14.26 -12.46 -28.48
CA SER A 561 13.32 -13.57 -28.66
C SER A 561 12.29 -13.59 -27.52
N PRO A 562 11.08 -14.17 -27.72
CA PRO A 562 10.07 -14.23 -26.66
C PRO A 562 10.56 -14.84 -25.35
N ARG A 563 11.47 -15.83 -25.41
CA ARG A 563 12.06 -16.47 -24.23
C ARG A 563 13.06 -15.58 -23.50
N GLU A 564 13.92 -14.89 -24.24
CA GLU A 564 14.86 -13.91 -23.67
C GLU A 564 14.10 -12.73 -23.04
N GLN A 565 13.05 -12.26 -23.72
CA GLN A 565 12.18 -11.21 -23.20
C GLN A 565 11.48 -11.64 -21.91
N LEU A 566 10.94 -12.87 -21.85
CA LEU A 566 10.34 -13.40 -20.64
C LEU A 566 11.35 -13.46 -19.49
N ALA A 567 12.54 -14.03 -19.74
CA ALA A 567 13.59 -14.15 -18.73
C ALA A 567 14.01 -12.78 -18.17
N GLN A 568 14.32 -11.82 -19.05
CA GLN A 568 14.76 -10.49 -18.63
C GLN A 568 13.70 -9.74 -17.81
N LEU A 569 12.43 -9.83 -18.20
CA LEU A 569 11.34 -9.15 -17.47
C LEU A 569 11.03 -9.85 -16.14
N MET A 570 11.14 -11.19 -16.08
CA MET A 570 10.96 -11.94 -14.84
C MET A 570 12.10 -11.67 -13.84
N GLU A 571 13.36 -11.69 -14.28
CA GLU A 571 14.52 -11.32 -13.46
C GLU A 571 14.40 -9.88 -12.93
N SER A 572 14.00 -8.94 -13.81
CA SER A 572 13.74 -7.56 -13.40
C SER A 572 12.61 -7.46 -12.37
N SER A 573 11.58 -8.30 -12.50
CA SER A 573 10.47 -8.35 -11.54
C SER A 573 10.90 -8.90 -10.18
N VAL A 574 11.76 -9.94 -10.14
CA VAL A 574 12.34 -10.49 -8.92
C VAL A 574 13.20 -9.43 -8.24
N LYS A 575 14.16 -8.85 -8.96
CA LYS A 575 15.05 -7.81 -8.43
C LYS A 575 14.29 -6.66 -7.78
N ARG A 576 13.23 -6.16 -8.43
CA ARG A 576 12.44 -5.04 -7.86
C ARG A 576 11.62 -5.44 -6.64
N ARG A 577 11.16 -6.69 -6.58
CA ARG A 577 10.49 -7.24 -5.39
C ARG A 577 11.46 -7.36 -4.22
N GLU A 578 12.68 -7.81 -4.45
CA GLU A 578 13.73 -7.84 -3.42
C GLU A 578 14.11 -6.43 -2.97
N GLN A 579 14.26 -5.49 -3.90
CA GLN A 579 14.47 -4.08 -3.56
C GLN A 579 13.31 -3.55 -2.72
N PHE A 580 12.06 -3.84 -3.07
CA PHE A 580 10.91 -3.46 -2.23
C PHE A 580 11.00 -4.08 -0.83
N GLN A 581 11.39 -5.34 -0.70
CA GLN A 581 11.52 -6.05 0.58
C GLN A 581 12.69 -5.54 1.44
N SER A 582 13.69 -4.91 0.85
CA SER A 582 14.91 -4.46 1.52
C SER A 582 15.07 -2.93 1.58
N TRP A 583 14.25 -2.16 0.85
CA TRP A 583 14.40 -0.71 0.77
C TRP A 583 14.24 -0.08 2.16
N PRO A 584 15.25 0.65 2.68
CA PRO A 584 15.27 1.08 4.07
C PRO A 584 14.03 1.85 4.50
N THR A 585 13.51 2.70 3.61
CA THR A 585 12.38 3.58 3.91
C THR A 585 11.02 2.93 3.70
N ILE A 586 10.87 1.82 2.97
CA ILE A 586 9.51 1.29 2.67
C ILE A 586 9.39 -0.24 2.79
N SER A 587 10.45 -0.95 3.16
CA SER A 587 10.50 -2.41 3.31
C SER A 587 9.45 -2.96 4.27
N ASN A 588 9.03 -2.15 5.23
CA ASN A 588 7.99 -2.48 6.18
C ASN A 588 6.59 -2.60 5.54
N LEU A 589 6.38 -2.02 4.35
CA LEU A 589 5.18 -2.24 3.54
C LEU A 589 5.12 -3.69 3.03
N ASN A 590 6.21 -4.46 3.05
CA ASN A 590 6.18 -5.91 2.90
C ASN A 590 5.81 -6.58 4.23
N GLU A 591 4.54 -6.41 4.62
CA GLU A 591 4.08 -6.69 5.97
C GLU A 591 3.89 -8.18 6.28
N PHE A 592 3.51 -8.96 5.28
CA PHE A 592 3.16 -10.37 5.40
C PHE A 592 3.91 -11.18 4.34
N SER A 593 4.17 -12.45 4.65
CA SER A 593 5.06 -13.31 3.88
C SER A 593 4.50 -13.79 2.54
N LEU A 594 3.19 -13.61 2.32
CA LEU A 594 2.49 -14.04 1.11
C LEU A 594 2.30 -12.91 0.08
N LEU A 595 2.75 -11.69 0.38
CA LEU A 595 2.53 -10.53 -0.48
C LEU A 595 3.21 -10.71 -1.85
N LEU A 596 4.41 -11.29 -1.83
CA LEU A 596 5.26 -11.50 -2.99
C LEU A 596 5.74 -12.95 -2.99
N PRO A 597 5.86 -13.60 -4.17
CA PRO A 597 6.38 -14.94 -4.26
C PRO A 597 7.90 -14.93 -4.10
N GLN A 598 8.42 -16.04 -3.61
CA GLN A 598 9.85 -16.38 -3.56
C GLN A 598 10.22 -17.18 -4.80
N SER A 599 11.50 -17.15 -5.19
CA SER A 599 12.06 -17.93 -6.30
C SER A 599 13.56 -18.14 -6.10
N ASP A 600 14.15 -19.11 -6.79
CA ASP A 600 15.61 -19.34 -6.77
C ASP A 600 16.44 -18.25 -7.48
N LEU A 601 15.77 -17.35 -8.21
CA LEU A 601 16.35 -16.13 -8.76
C LEU A 601 16.64 -15.06 -7.70
N SER A 602 16.15 -15.25 -6.47
CA SER A 602 16.36 -14.29 -5.39
C SER A 602 17.76 -14.49 -4.79
N HIS A 603 18.51 -13.42 -4.56
CA HIS A 603 19.93 -13.45 -4.17
C HIS A 603 20.23 -12.84 -2.80
#